data_AF-C3YPK9-F1
#
_entry.id   AF-C3YPK9-F1
#
_cell.length_a   1.000
_cell.length_b   1.000
_cell.length_c   1.000
_cell.angle_alpha   90.00
_cell.angle_beta   90.00
_cell.angle_gamma   90.00
#
_symmetry.space_group_name_H-M   'P 1'
#
loop_
_entity.id
_entity.type
_entity.pdbx_description
1 polymer ?
#
loop_
_entity_poly.entity_id
_entity_poly.type
_entity_poly.pdbx_seq_one_letter_code
_entity_poly.pdbx_strand_id
1 'polypeptide(L)'
;MKLPSPALVLLLCGLPHALGTSCKLLRPTNTDGTEVGLIIVPGAYIKGTAYQPLAQTIQDLSPHKLWVGLTDGYVTDLPNPLELSSAIQSCKQAMVQGGMKTDVFFIGAHSLGGTFLQMYLSDNPRQAKGMLLWGSYLTNSYPMATFSVPVLTLNGDLDGLVRLGYSWKKYREFVAIDANFSSPAVYQKPVVVVPGLNHGHIASGAMPSNVLNMDLPAEMTMEQAHRLIANSSVNFMVANSPNNTAFRQMEAVKQLRTQMNVTGRILAPFDIVSALDFDGQTSPWVTTAQESIIGAPAELQNKLTVKTEVMDNILDLGDHKPFVEKDGDMVTVQTYTKFDYPLNPIDNSEPYVSTNMLSTKMKRQSAVTKELGPGHYNSPITCKDLNQMAFQIASTAASTVAMARYQQKGHQLTFADDEMKSTGSGWLSGALTFEDQGDGTVKIQCIYHKARAITYRTNALQVTSPALVTSLDAWFGFDGMHYCKLLSPFRALEYIYTDSLRHVS
;
A
#
# COMPACT_ATOMS: atom_id res chain seq x y z
N MET A 1 3.18 -19.22 -17.12
CA MET A 1 3.84 -20.08 -16.12
C MET A 1 2.82 -20.40 -15.04
N LYS A 2 2.86 -21.62 -14.50
CA LYS A 2 1.78 -22.33 -13.79
C LYS A 2 1.10 -21.54 -12.65
N LEU A 3 -0.19 -21.82 -12.48
CA LEU A 3 -1.09 -21.43 -11.38
C LEU A 3 -0.38 -21.29 -10.03
N PRO A 4 -0.78 -20.32 -9.17
CA PRO A 4 -0.25 -20.22 -7.82
C PRO A 4 -0.56 -21.51 -7.03
N SER A 5 0.44 -21.93 -6.26
CA SER A 5 0.53 -23.18 -5.51
C SER A 5 -0.67 -23.44 -4.57
N PRO A 6 -1.09 -24.70 -4.36
CA PRO A 6 -2.37 -25.09 -3.77
C PRO A 6 -2.44 -25.00 -2.22
N ALA A 7 -1.55 -24.24 -1.58
CA ALA A 7 -1.40 -24.26 -0.12
C ALA A 7 -2.57 -23.62 0.66
N LEU A 8 -3.44 -22.84 -0.01
CA LEU A 8 -4.67 -22.31 0.58
C LEU A 8 -5.94 -23.09 0.17
N VAL A 9 -5.80 -24.12 -0.69
CA VAL A 9 -6.92 -24.88 -1.27
C VAL A 9 -7.16 -26.22 -0.56
N LEU A 10 -6.24 -26.67 0.30
CA LEU A 10 -6.16 -28.08 0.72
C LEU A 10 -6.64 -28.38 2.16
N LEU A 11 -7.78 -27.81 2.57
CA LEU A 11 -8.45 -28.24 3.81
C LEU A 11 -9.98 -28.19 3.78
N LEU A 12 -10.62 -28.46 2.63
CA LEU A 12 -12.09 -28.53 2.54
C LEU A 12 -12.63 -29.75 1.75
N CYS A 13 -11.80 -30.74 1.44
CA CYS A 13 -12.27 -31.98 0.81
C CYS A 13 -12.71 -32.99 1.88
N GLY A 14 -13.97 -32.94 2.31
CA GLY A 14 -14.50 -34.05 3.10
C GLY A 14 -15.80 -33.86 3.87
N LEU A 15 -16.78 -33.06 3.43
CA LEU A 15 -18.12 -33.11 4.01
C LEU A 15 -19.21 -32.93 2.93
N PRO A 16 -20.10 -33.90 2.72
CA PRO A 16 -21.27 -33.75 1.86
C PRO A 16 -22.39 -33.14 2.68
N HIS A 17 -22.46 -31.81 2.77
CA HIS A 17 -23.62 -31.14 3.36
C HIS A 17 -23.95 -29.92 2.52
N ALA A 18 -25.24 -29.79 2.16
CA ALA A 18 -25.81 -28.55 1.67
C ALA A 18 -25.67 -27.48 2.78
N LEU A 19 -24.53 -26.78 2.81
CA LEU A 19 -24.28 -25.67 3.72
C LEU A 19 -24.79 -24.41 3.03
N GLY A 20 -25.97 -23.97 3.47
CA GLY A 20 -26.69 -22.89 2.82
C GLY A 20 -26.08 -21.54 3.14
N THR A 21 -25.37 -20.97 2.17
CA THR A 21 -25.21 -19.52 2.12
C THR A 21 -26.59 -18.89 2.17
N SER A 22 -26.72 -17.81 2.93
CA SER A 22 -27.99 -17.12 3.16
C SER A 22 -27.91 -15.67 2.73
N CYS A 23 -29.06 -15.02 2.60
CA CYS A 23 -29.13 -13.60 2.34
C CYS A 23 -29.99 -12.90 3.38
N LYS A 24 -29.43 -11.90 4.05
CA LYS A 24 -30.23 -10.92 4.81
C LYS A 24 -30.68 -9.82 3.85
N LEU A 25 -31.97 -9.81 3.53
CA LEU A 25 -32.59 -8.81 2.65
C LEU A 25 -32.99 -7.55 3.43
N LEU A 26 -32.59 -6.39 2.94
CA LEU A 26 -33.11 -5.07 3.30
C LEU A 26 -33.95 -4.54 2.14
N ARG A 27 -35.21 -4.22 2.42
CA ARG A 27 -36.12 -3.65 1.43
C ARG A 27 -35.81 -2.16 1.22
N PRO A 28 -36.14 -1.58 0.05
CA PRO A 28 -35.94 -0.16 -0.19
C PRO A 28 -36.64 0.71 0.84
N THR A 29 -35.94 1.72 1.35
CA THR A 29 -36.52 2.80 2.19
C THR A 29 -37.14 3.90 1.32
N ASN A 30 -36.53 4.17 0.16
CA ASN A 30 -37.09 5.00 -0.90
C ASN A 30 -37.89 4.14 -1.89
N THR A 31 -39.12 4.55 -2.21
CA THR A 31 -40.00 3.86 -3.17
C THR A 31 -39.93 4.42 -4.58
N ASP A 32 -39.29 5.58 -4.76
CA ASP A 32 -39.15 6.29 -6.02
C ASP A 32 -37.74 6.12 -6.63
N GLY A 33 -37.59 6.52 -7.89
CA GLY A 33 -36.33 6.46 -8.62
C GLY A 33 -36.05 5.11 -9.29
N THR A 34 -34.89 5.00 -9.94
CA THR A 34 -34.48 3.76 -10.61
C THR A 34 -34.34 2.64 -9.59
N GLU A 35 -34.99 1.50 -9.86
CA GLU A 35 -34.83 0.30 -9.04
C GLU A 35 -33.47 -0.34 -9.34
N VAL A 36 -32.71 -0.64 -8.30
CA VAL A 36 -31.39 -1.31 -8.39
C VAL A 36 -31.16 -2.18 -7.16
N GLY A 37 -30.30 -3.19 -7.28
CA GLY A 37 -29.88 -4.04 -6.16
C GLY A 37 -28.41 -3.83 -5.81
N LEU A 38 -28.08 -3.84 -4.53
CA LEU A 38 -26.71 -3.89 -4.01
C LEU A 38 -26.53 -5.18 -3.21
N ILE A 39 -25.56 -6.01 -3.59
CA ILE A 39 -25.18 -7.20 -2.83
C ILE A 39 -23.87 -6.90 -2.09
N ILE A 40 -23.79 -7.20 -0.80
CA ILE A 40 -22.61 -6.97 0.02
C ILE A 40 -21.99 -8.31 0.42
N VAL A 41 -20.71 -8.46 0.09
CA VAL A 41 -19.86 -9.60 0.47
C VAL A 41 -18.98 -9.20 1.65
N PRO A 42 -19.02 -9.92 2.78
CA PRO A 42 -18.25 -9.55 3.95
C PRO A 42 -16.74 -9.78 3.75
N GLY A 43 -15.94 -9.37 4.74
CA GLY A 43 -14.54 -9.69 4.85
C GLY A 43 -14.31 -11.06 5.50
N ALA A 44 -13.06 -11.36 5.85
CA ALA A 44 -12.70 -12.60 6.52
C ALA A 44 -13.18 -12.62 7.98
N TYR A 45 -13.76 -13.75 8.40
CA TYR A 45 -14.14 -14.05 9.78
C TYR A 45 -15.14 -13.04 10.39
N ILE A 46 -16.01 -12.47 9.54
CA ILE A 46 -17.04 -11.52 9.96
C ILE A 46 -18.34 -11.78 9.19
N LYS A 47 -19.47 -11.76 9.90
CA LYS A 47 -20.79 -12.05 9.32
C LYS A 47 -21.26 -10.93 8.40
N GLY A 48 -22.04 -11.29 7.38
CA GLY A 48 -22.67 -10.33 6.47
C GLY A 48 -23.56 -9.31 7.19
N THR A 49 -24.25 -9.75 8.25
CA THR A 49 -25.09 -8.88 9.09
C THR A 49 -24.32 -7.74 9.78
N ALA A 50 -23.00 -7.85 9.95
CA ALA A 50 -22.17 -6.76 10.48
C ALA A 50 -22.16 -5.51 9.57
N TYR A 51 -22.52 -5.65 8.30
CA TYR A 51 -22.56 -4.56 7.33
C TYR A 51 -23.93 -3.87 7.24
N GLN A 52 -24.92 -4.34 8.00
CA GLN A 52 -26.27 -3.78 7.97
C GLN A 52 -26.31 -2.27 8.23
N PRO A 53 -25.58 -1.69 9.20
CA PRO A 53 -25.65 -0.25 9.43
C PRO A 53 -25.06 0.59 8.28
N LEU A 54 -23.98 0.10 7.64
CA LEU A 54 -23.45 0.73 6.42
C LEU A 54 -24.48 0.62 5.27
N ALA A 55 -25.06 -0.57 5.08
CA ALA A 55 -26.07 -0.81 4.05
C ALA A 55 -27.29 0.11 4.19
N GLN A 56 -27.78 0.30 5.43
CA GLN A 56 -28.87 1.23 5.73
C GLN A 56 -28.47 2.68 5.41
N THR A 57 -27.27 3.09 5.78
CA THR A 57 -26.75 4.43 5.44
C THR A 57 -26.66 4.62 3.92
N ILE A 58 -26.26 3.60 3.17
CA ILE A 58 -26.27 3.62 1.70
C ILE A 58 -27.70 3.76 1.16
N GLN A 59 -28.68 3.01 1.70
CA GLN A 59 -30.09 3.13 1.29
C GLN A 59 -30.64 4.53 1.55
N ASP A 60 -30.39 5.09 2.74
CA ASP A 60 -30.91 6.39 3.16
C ASP A 60 -30.37 7.54 2.31
N LEU A 61 -29.12 7.43 1.84
CA LEU A 61 -28.50 8.43 0.96
C LEU A 61 -28.78 8.18 -0.53
N SER A 62 -29.32 7.01 -0.89
CA SER A 62 -29.51 6.64 -2.30
C SER A 62 -30.74 7.34 -2.89
N PRO A 63 -30.61 7.97 -4.08
CA PRO A 63 -31.77 8.43 -4.83
C PRO A 63 -32.48 7.29 -5.58
N HIS A 64 -31.99 6.06 -5.46
CA HIS A 64 -32.56 4.86 -6.07
C HIS A 64 -33.57 4.19 -5.15
N LYS A 65 -34.49 3.42 -5.75
CA LYS A 65 -35.24 2.38 -5.05
C LYS A 65 -34.29 1.19 -4.82
N LEU A 66 -33.46 1.31 -3.78
CA LEU A 66 -32.32 0.43 -3.55
C LEU A 66 -32.70 -0.80 -2.69
N TRP A 67 -32.60 -1.99 -3.28
CA TRP A 67 -32.63 -3.26 -2.56
C TRP A 67 -31.23 -3.61 -2.08
N VAL A 68 -31.06 -4.09 -0.85
CA VAL A 68 -29.75 -4.53 -0.36
C VAL A 68 -29.79 -5.96 0.16
N GLY A 69 -28.82 -6.78 -0.24
CA GLY A 69 -28.65 -8.16 0.19
C GLY A 69 -27.31 -8.34 0.84
N LEU A 70 -27.28 -8.73 2.10
CA LEU A 70 -26.05 -9.07 2.81
C LEU A 70 -25.86 -10.58 2.71
N THR A 71 -24.79 -10.99 2.03
CA THR A 71 -24.43 -12.41 1.95
C THR A 71 -23.93 -12.88 3.32
N ASP A 72 -24.43 -14.01 3.80
CA ASP A 72 -24.11 -14.53 5.14
C ASP A 72 -24.09 -16.06 5.12
N GLY A 73 -23.71 -16.70 6.23
CA GLY A 73 -23.71 -18.17 6.36
C GLY A 73 -22.59 -18.87 5.60
N TYR A 74 -21.49 -18.17 5.29
CA TYR A 74 -20.27 -18.79 4.81
C TYR A 74 -19.66 -19.72 5.86
N VAL A 75 -19.00 -20.79 5.43
CA VAL A 75 -18.27 -21.66 6.37
C VAL A 75 -17.22 -20.81 7.10
N THR A 76 -17.25 -20.84 8.44
CA THR A 76 -16.37 -20.07 9.33
C THR A 76 -16.43 -18.55 9.17
N ASP A 77 -17.55 -18.01 8.67
CA ASP A 77 -17.72 -16.59 8.35
C ASP A 77 -16.63 -16.08 7.39
N LEU A 78 -16.16 -16.96 6.50
CA LEU A 78 -15.07 -16.70 5.56
C LEU A 78 -15.57 -16.85 4.11
N PRO A 79 -15.80 -15.74 3.39
CA PRO A 79 -16.08 -15.79 1.96
C PRO A 79 -15.01 -16.60 1.25
N ASN A 80 -15.43 -17.41 0.28
CA ASN A 80 -14.53 -18.24 -0.50
C ASN A 80 -15.09 -18.47 -1.91
N PRO A 81 -14.24 -18.86 -2.87
CA PRO A 81 -14.65 -19.02 -4.27
C PRO A 81 -15.78 -20.03 -4.50
N LEU A 82 -15.83 -21.10 -3.70
CA LEU A 82 -16.80 -22.19 -3.87
C LEU A 82 -18.22 -21.75 -3.47
N GLU A 83 -18.33 -20.96 -2.40
CA GLU A 83 -19.61 -20.52 -1.86
C GLU A 83 -20.08 -19.18 -2.44
N LEU A 84 -19.16 -18.32 -2.91
CA LEU A 84 -19.46 -16.95 -3.32
C LEU A 84 -20.54 -16.85 -4.41
N SER A 85 -20.46 -17.69 -5.45
CA SER A 85 -21.45 -17.69 -6.52
C SER A 85 -22.85 -18.02 -5.99
N SER A 86 -22.96 -19.05 -5.13
CA SER A 86 -24.24 -19.42 -4.51
C SER A 86 -24.80 -18.32 -3.62
N ALA A 87 -23.95 -17.65 -2.82
CA ALA A 87 -24.36 -16.57 -1.93
C ALA A 87 -24.91 -15.37 -2.69
N ILE A 88 -24.24 -14.97 -3.77
CA ILE A 88 -24.70 -13.89 -4.67
C ILE A 88 -26.06 -14.26 -5.27
N GLN A 89 -26.22 -15.49 -5.77
CA GLN A 89 -27.49 -15.92 -6.36
C GLN A 89 -28.62 -15.99 -5.33
N SER A 90 -28.36 -16.45 -4.10
CA SER A 90 -29.31 -16.44 -2.99
C SER A 90 -29.82 -15.02 -2.71
N CYS A 91 -28.95 -14.02 -2.74
CA CYS A 91 -29.38 -12.63 -2.58
C CYS A 91 -30.19 -12.09 -3.76
N LYS A 92 -29.80 -12.40 -5.01
CA LYS A 92 -30.60 -12.02 -6.19
C LYS A 92 -32.01 -12.63 -6.12
N GLN A 93 -32.10 -13.91 -5.79
CA GLN A 93 -33.38 -14.61 -5.63
C GLN A 93 -34.22 -14.01 -4.50
N ALA A 94 -33.62 -13.72 -3.35
CA ALA A 94 -34.32 -13.07 -2.23
C ALA A 94 -34.88 -11.70 -2.61
N MET A 95 -34.14 -10.89 -3.37
CA MET A 95 -34.63 -9.59 -3.88
C MET A 95 -35.81 -9.75 -4.85
N VAL A 96 -35.72 -10.69 -5.79
CA VAL A 96 -36.80 -10.97 -6.75
C VAL A 96 -38.05 -11.47 -6.04
N GLN A 97 -37.91 -12.43 -5.12
CA GLN A 97 -39.00 -12.91 -4.27
C GLN A 97 -39.56 -11.80 -3.38
N GLY A 98 -38.71 -10.84 -2.99
CA GLY A 98 -39.09 -9.64 -2.27
C GLY A 98 -39.88 -8.63 -3.10
N GLY A 99 -39.89 -8.75 -4.43
CA GLY A 99 -40.64 -7.90 -5.36
C GLY A 99 -39.80 -6.97 -6.23
N MET A 100 -38.47 -7.10 -6.24
CA MET A 100 -37.59 -6.40 -7.19
C MET A 100 -37.86 -6.88 -8.62
N LYS A 101 -38.00 -5.95 -9.58
CA LYS A 101 -38.40 -6.23 -10.97
C LYS A 101 -37.29 -6.00 -11.99
N THR A 102 -36.18 -5.42 -11.59
CA THR A 102 -35.00 -5.16 -12.44
C THR A 102 -33.91 -6.22 -12.26
N ASP A 103 -33.02 -6.31 -13.24
CA ASP A 103 -31.79 -7.13 -13.22
C ASP A 103 -30.51 -6.29 -13.03
N VAL A 104 -30.67 -5.02 -12.64
CA VAL A 104 -29.56 -4.10 -12.40
C VAL A 104 -29.00 -4.31 -11.00
N PHE A 105 -27.81 -4.91 -10.92
CA PHE A 105 -27.09 -5.17 -9.67
C PHE A 105 -25.74 -4.46 -9.62
N PHE A 106 -25.42 -3.93 -8.44
CA PHE A 106 -24.07 -3.62 -8.00
C PHE A 106 -23.66 -4.66 -6.96
N ILE A 107 -22.36 -4.97 -6.88
CA ILE A 107 -21.85 -5.88 -5.86
C ILE A 107 -20.68 -5.20 -5.15
N GLY A 108 -20.83 -4.99 -3.85
CA GLY A 108 -19.79 -4.46 -2.98
C GLY A 108 -19.15 -5.57 -2.16
N ALA A 109 -17.88 -5.40 -1.82
CA ALA A 109 -17.15 -6.33 -0.96
C ALA A 109 -16.11 -5.63 -0.11
N HIS A 110 -15.92 -6.13 1.11
CA HIS A 110 -14.92 -5.65 2.05
C HIS A 110 -13.73 -6.61 2.12
N SER A 111 -12.50 -6.08 2.17
CA SER A 111 -11.29 -6.84 2.51
C SER A 111 -11.14 -8.09 1.64
N LEU A 112 -10.92 -9.27 2.23
CA LEU A 112 -10.82 -10.55 1.52
C LEU A 112 -12.01 -10.84 0.59
N GLY A 113 -13.23 -10.40 0.93
CA GLY A 113 -14.38 -10.52 0.04
C GLY A 113 -14.16 -9.84 -1.30
N GLY A 114 -13.43 -8.72 -1.31
CA GLY A 114 -13.06 -7.99 -2.52
C GLY A 114 -12.04 -8.74 -3.39
N THR A 115 -11.13 -9.50 -2.77
CA THR A 115 -10.22 -10.41 -3.47
C THR A 115 -10.96 -11.51 -4.23
N PHE A 116 -12.02 -12.07 -3.63
CA PHE A 116 -12.81 -13.11 -4.31
C PHE A 116 -13.84 -12.53 -5.28
N LEU A 117 -14.40 -11.35 -4.99
CA LEU A 117 -15.39 -10.71 -5.86
C LEU A 117 -14.78 -10.30 -7.21
N GLN A 118 -13.57 -9.74 -7.24
CA GLN A 118 -12.91 -9.38 -8.50
C GLN A 118 -12.63 -10.60 -9.38
N MET A 119 -12.28 -11.75 -8.79
CA MET A 119 -12.13 -13.01 -9.52
C MET A 119 -13.47 -13.45 -10.11
N TYR A 120 -14.53 -13.48 -9.30
CA TYR A 120 -15.88 -13.83 -9.76
C TYR A 120 -16.36 -12.93 -10.90
N LEU A 121 -16.18 -11.61 -10.79
CA LEU A 121 -16.62 -10.64 -11.79
C LEU A 121 -15.72 -10.56 -13.02
N SER A 122 -14.45 -10.97 -12.92
CA SER A 122 -13.61 -11.18 -14.10
C SER A 122 -14.19 -12.27 -15.01
N ASP A 123 -14.66 -13.37 -14.42
CA ASP A 123 -15.24 -14.49 -15.16
C ASP A 123 -16.72 -14.25 -15.53
N ASN A 124 -17.40 -13.42 -14.75
CA ASN A 124 -18.83 -13.16 -14.88
C ASN A 124 -19.16 -11.66 -14.99
N PRO A 125 -18.60 -10.90 -15.94
CA PRO A 125 -18.67 -9.44 -15.94
C PRO A 125 -20.07 -8.88 -16.15
N ARG A 126 -21.00 -9.68 -16.68
CA ARG A 126 -22.41 -9.29 -16.86
C ARG A 126 -23.24 -9.38 -15.57
N GLN A 127 -22.70 -9.95 -14.50
CA GLN A 127 -23.44 -10.15 -13.24
C GLN A 127 -23.60 -8.87 -12.42
N ALA A 128 -22.85 -7.81 -12.73
CA ALA A 128 -22.90 -6.53 -12.05
C ALA A 128 -22.68 -5.35 -13.02
N LYS A 129 -23.34 -4.22 -12.77
CA LYS A 129 -23.08 -2.92 -13.42
C LYS A 129 -21.89 -2.19 -12.81
N GLY A 130 -21.49 -2.56 -11.60
CA GLY A 130 -20.31 -2.04 -10.95
C GLY A 130 -19.95 -2.86 -9.72
N MET A 131 -18.65 -2.82 -9.40
CA MET A 131 -18.05 -3.42 -8.22
C MET A 131 -17.64 -2.32 -7.25
N LEU A 132 -17.92 -2.50 -5.96
CA LEU A 132 -17.47 -1.59 -4.91
C LEU A 132 -16.48 -2.35 -4.02
N LEU A 133 -15.22 -1.93 -4.03
CA LEU A 133 -14.18 -2.47 -3.16
C LEU A 133 -13.98 -1.50 -2.00
N TRP A 134 -14.35 -1.92 -0.80
CA TRP A 134 -14.08 -1.18 0.44
C TRP A 134 -12.95 -1.87 1.18
N GLY A 135 -11.93 -1.14 1.62
CA GLY A 135 -10.77 -1.74 2.31
C GLY A 135 -10.17 -2.88 1.48
N SER A 136 -10.13 -2.71 0.16
CA SER A 136 -9.72 -3.71 -0.84
C SER A 136 -9.36 -3.00 -2.14
N TYR A 137 -8.68 -3.67 -3.05
CA TYR A 137 -8.24 -3.13 -4.34
C TYR A 137 -8.24 -4.19 -5.44
N LEU A 138 -8.16 -3.75 -6.70
CA LEU A 138 -7.89 -4.62 -7.83
C LEU A 138 -6.44 -5.13 -7.77
N THR A 139 -6.28 -6.43 -7.59
CA THR A 139 -4.98 -7.09 -7.62
C THR A 139 -4.34 -7.01 -9.01
N ASN A 140 -3.02 -7.20 -9.09
CA ASN A 140 -2.21 -7.13 -10.30
C ASN A 140 -2.66 -8.16 -11.36
N SER A 141 -3.35 -9.23 -10.94
CA SER A 141 -3.99 -10.21 -11.83
C SER A 141 -5.17 -9.62 -12.61
N TYR A 142 -5.73 -8.50 -12.16
CA TYR A 142 -6.87 -7.82 -12.77
C TYR A 142 -6.55 -6.33 -13.00
N PRO A 143 -5.68 -6.01 -13.99
CA PRO A 143 -5.26 -4.63 -14.26
C PRO A 143 -6.46 -3.70 -14.48
N MET A 144 -6.43 -2.52 -13.86
CA MET A 144 -7.55 -1.56 -13.90
C MET A 144 -7.99 -1.21 -15.34
N ALA A 145 -7.02 -1.05 -16.25
CA ALA A 145 -7.24 -0.66 -17.63
C ALA A 145 -8.02 -1.71 -18.45
N THR A 146 -7.93 -2.98 -18.08
CA THR A 146 -8.55 -4.10 -18.82
C THR A 146 -9.69 -4.78 -18.07
N PHE A 147 -9.85 -4.50 -16.77
CA PHE A 147 -10.97 -5.02 -15.99
C PHE A 147 -12.30 -4.46 -16.54
N SER A 148 -13.20 -5.32 -17.00
CA SER A 148 -14.37 -4.91 -17.79
C SER A 148 -15.52 -4.33 -16.98
N VAL A 149 -15.58 -4.62 -15.67
CA VAL A 149 -16.62 -4.09 -14.78
C VAL A 149 -16.18 -2.75 -14.19
N PRO A 150 -17.02 -1.70 -14.18
CA PRO A 150 -16.74 -0.49 -13.41
C PRO A 150 -16.39 -0.82 -11.95
N VAL A 151 -15.38 -0.19 -11.37
CA VAL A 151 -14.93 -0.44 -10.00
C VAL A 151 -14.71 0.86 -9.23
N LEU A 152 -15.32 0.95 -8.05
CA LEU A 152 -14.91 1.89 -7.01
C LEU A 152 -13.87 1.18 -6.13
N THR A 153 -12.69 1.77 -5.98
CA THR A 153 -11.73 1.40 -4.93
C THR A 153 -11.81 2.45 -3.84
N LEU A 154 -12.17 2.07 -2.61
CA LEU A 154 -12.34 2.98 -1.49
C LEU A 154 -11.63 2.43 -0.25
N ASN A 155 -10.60 3.15 0.20
CA ASN A 155 -9.85 2.81 1.40
C ASN A 155 -9.76 4.03 2.34
N GLY A 156 -9.32 3.80 3.57
CA GLY A 156 -8.98 4.86 4.49
C GLY A 156 -7.49 5.21 4.44
N ASP A 157 -7.11 6.44 4.84
CA ASP A 157 -5.69 6.77 5.05
C ASP A 157 -5.11 6.15 6.34
N LEU A 158 -6.00 5.66 7.22
CA LEU A 158 -5.67 4.91 8.44
C LEU A 158 -6.08 3.43 8.33
N ASP A 159 -6.30 2.92 7.11
CA ASP A 159 -6.49 1.48 6.90
C ASP A 159 -5.15 0.76 7.13
N GLY A 160 -5.04 0.03 8.24
CA GLY A 160 -3.80 -0.67 8.59
C GLY A 160 -3.60 -2.01 7.88
N LEU A 161 -4.62 -2.51 7.18
CA LEU A 161 -4.58 -3.76 6.43
C LEU A 161 -4.39 -3.52 4.93
N VAL A 162 -5.04 -2.49 4.37
CA VAL A 162 -4.78 -1.96 3.02
C VAL A 162 -3.93 -0.70 3.14
N ARG A 163 -2.62 -0.91 3.17
CA ARG A 163 -1.60 0.13 3.25
C ARG A 163 -1.83 1.19 2.19
N LEU A 164 -1.59 2.45 2.57
CA LEU A 164 -1.77 3.59 1.68
C LEU A 164 -0.93 3.50 0.39
N GLY A 165 0.22 2.82 0.42
CA GLY A 165 1.03 2.53 -0.77
C GLY A 165 0.28 1.73 -1.85
N TYR A 166 -0.63 0.83 -1.48
CA TYR A 166 -1.45 0.10 -2.47
C TYR A 166 -2.54 0.98 -3.05
N SER A 167 -3.15 1.85 -2.23
CA SER A 167 -4.06 2.89 -2.72
C SER A 167 -3.34 3.84 -3.68
N TRP A 168 -2.09 4.21 -3.40
CA TRP A 168 -1.22 4.96 -4.31
C TRP A 168 -1.01 4.25 -5.65
N LYS A 169 -0.62 2.95 -5.64
CA LYS A 169 -0.48 2.18 -6.89
C LYS A 169 -1.75 2.20 -7.73
N LYS A 170 -2.91 1.98 -7.11
CA LYS A 170 -4.19 2.00 -7.85
C LYS A 170 -4.54 3.39 -8.37
N TYR A 171 -4.29 4.44 -7.59
CA TYR A 171 -4.49 5.80 -8.06
C TYR A 171 -3.56 6.15 -9.24
N ARG A 172 -2.32 5.67 -9.23
CA ARG A 172 -1.39 5.80 -10.36
C ARG A 172 -1.86 5.07 -11.62
N GLU A 173 -2.43 3.88 -11.47
CA GLU A 173 -3.06 3.14 -12.59
C GLU A 173 -4.23 3.95 -13.18
N PHE A 174 -5.06 4.58 -12.33
CA PHE A 174 -6.11 5.48 -12.78
C PHE A 174 -5.53 6.69 -13.54
N VAL A 175 -4.53 7.38 -12.99
CA VAL A 175 -3.93 8.58 -13.62
C VAL A 175 -3.29 8.22 -14.97
N ALA A 176 -2.74 7.01 -15.12
CA ALA A 176 -2.23 6.54 -16.41
C ALA A 176 -3.33 6.35 -17.47
N ILE A 177 -4.58 6.11 -17.05
CA ILE A 177 -5.75 6.00 -17.93
C ILE A 177 -6.34 7.40 -18.21
N ASP A 178 -6.46 8.25 -17.20
CA ASP A 178 -7.17 9.54 -17.29
C ASP A 178 -6.58 10.62 -16.38
N ALA A 179 -5.40 11.11 -16.74
CA ALA A 179 -4.65 12.12 -15.98
C ALA A 179 -5.42 13.44 -15.77
N ASN A 180 -6.33 13.80 -16.69
CA ASN A 180 -7.11 15.04 -16.65
C ASN A 180 -8.53 14.82 -16.11
N PHE A 181 -8.85 13.59 -15.70
CA PHE A 181 -10.15 13.21 -15.17
C PHE A 181 -11.28 13.49 -16.17
N SER A 182 -10.99 13.60 -17.46
CA SER A 182 -11.92 14.12 -18.47
C SER A 182 -12.71 13.02 -19.18
N SER A 183 -12.38 11.76 -18.93
CA SER A 183 -13.01 10.60 -19.54
C SER A 183 -14.04 9.93 -18.63
N PRO A 184 -14.82 8.95 -19.13
CA PRO A 184 -15.64 8.09 -18.30
C PRO A 184 -14.91 7.35 -17.18
N ALA A 185 -13.58 7.19 -17.27
CA ALA A 185 -12.79 6.52 -16.25
C ALA A 185 -13.00 7.16 -14.86
N VAL A 186 -13.20 8.47 -14.77
CA VAL A 186 -13.40 9.19 -13.49
C VAL A 186 -14.54 8.61 -12.64
N TYR A 187 -15.56 8.03 -13.27
CA TYR A 187 -16.67 7.38 -12.57
C TYR A 187 -16.74 5.88 -12.79
N GLN A 188 -16.02 5.33 -13.77
CA GLN A 188 -15.92 3.89 -13.98
C GLN A 188 -14.82 3.24 -13.15
N LYS A 189 -13.75 3.95 -12.80
CA LYS A 189 -12.57 3.45 -12.08
C LYS A 189 -12.12 4.37 -10.92
N PRO A 190 -13.02 5.02 -10.16
CA PRO A 190 -12.59 5.94 -9.12
C PRO A 190 -11.79 5.23 -8.03
N VAL A 191 -10.70 5.88 -7.60
CA VAL A 191 -9.90 5.50 -6.44
C VAL A 191 -10.05 6.60 -5.40
N VAL A 192 -10.64 6.25 -4.26
CA VAL A 192 -11.00 7.18 -3.19
C VAL A 192 -10.27 6.78 -1.91
N VAL A 193 -9.52 7.72 -1.33
CA VAL A 193 -8.97 7.60 0.01
C VAL A 193 -9.71 8.55 0.94
N VAL A 194 -10.25 8.03 2.04
CA VAL A 194 -11.02 8.79 3.03
C VAL A 194 -10.13 9.11 4.24
N PRO A 195 -9.84 10.40 4.53
CA PRO A 195 -9.07 10.79 5.70
C PRO A 195 -9.73 10.40 7.02
N GLY A 196 -8.96 9.86 7.96
CA GLY A 196 -9.38 9.44 9.30
C GLY A 196 -10.09 8.08 9.36
N LEU A 197 -10.34 7.44 8.21
CA LEU A 197 -11.03 6.14 8.12
C LEU A 197 -10.00 5.01 8.29
N ASN A 198 -10.36 3.97 9.05
CA ASN A 198 -9.58 2.73 9.17
C ASN A 198 -10.31 1.54 8.52
N HIS A 199 -9.69 0.36 8.53
CA HIS A 199 -10.25 -0.85 7.90
C HIS A 199 -11.55 -1.30 8.57
N GLY A 200 -11.55 -1.36 9.90
CA GLY A 200 -12.66 -1.88 10.71
C GLY A 200 -13.95 -1.08 10.55
N HIS A 201 -13.85 0.22 10.27
CA HIS A 201 -14.99 1.12 10.07
C HIS A 201 -15.90 0.81 8.88
N ILE A 202 -15.53 -0.13 8.02
CA ILE A 202 -16.40 -0.59 6.92
C ILE A 202 -17.48 -1.55 7.44
N ALA A 203 -17.25 -2.20 8.58
CA ALA A 203 -18.19 -3.10 9.24
C ALA A 203 -18.54 -2.58 10.65
N SER A 204 -19.55 -3.19 11.28
CA SER A 204 -19.97 -2.85 12.65
C SER A 204 -19.83 -4.03 13.61
N GLY A 205 -19.83 -3.71 14.90
CA GLY A 205 -19.70 -4.71 15.96
C GLY A 205 -18.25 -5.06 16.26
N ALA A 206 -18.05 -6.24 16.87
CA ALA A 206 -16.71 -6.71 17.22
C ALA A 206 -15.92 -7.09 15.97
N MET A 207 -14.71 -6.54 15.83
CA MET A 207 -13.84 -6.82 14.70
C MET A 207 -13.03 -8.12 14.91
N PRO A 208 -12.71 -8.86 13.83
CA PRO A 208 -11.84 -10.02 13.89
C PRO A 208 -10.44 -9.69 14.46
N SER A 209 -9.76 -10.67 15.06
CA SER A 209 -8.47 -10.46 15.72
C SER A 209 -7.38 -9.92 14.80
N ASN A 210 -7.36 -10.33 13.53
CA ASN A 210 -6.41 -9.80 12.55
C ASN A 210 -6.63 -8.31 12.31
N VAL A 211 -7.88 -7.84 12.29
CA VAL A 211 -8.21 -6.41 12.15
C VAL A 211 -7.78 -5.67 13.41
N LEU A 212 -8.13 -6.17 14.60
CA LEU A 212 -7.75 -5.55 15.87
C LEU A 212 -6.23 -5.41 16.05
N ASN A 213 -5.45 -6.34 15.51
CA ASN A 213 -3.99 -6.34 15.65
C ASN A 213 -3.27 -5.46 14.62
N MET A 214 -3.84 -5.30 13.43
CA MET A 214 -3.13 -4.72 12.28
C MET A 214 -3.69 -3.38 11.82
N ASP A 215 -4.96 -3.09 12.14
CA ASP A 215 -5.61 -1.85 11.78
C ASP A 215 -5.14 -0.68 12.64
N LEU A 216 -5.24 0.54 12.12
CA LEU A 216 -4.83 1.73 12.86
C LEU A 216 -6.03 2.33 13.60
N PRO A 217 -5.80 3.07 14.70
CA PRO A 217 -6.86 3.82 15.36
C PRO A 217 -7.47 4.85 14.41
N ALA A 218 -8.78 4.77 14.17
CA ALA A 218 -9.46 5.78 13.39
C ALA A 218 -9.56 7.13 14.12
N GLU A 219 -9.82 8.18 13.34
CA GLU A 219 -9.97 9.57 13.83
C GLU A 219 -11.41 10.09 13.68
N MET A 220 -12.35 9.20 13.39
CA MET A 220 -13.76 9.52 13.23
C MET A 220 -14.64 8.51 13.96
N THR A 221 -15.92 8.85 14.11
CA THR A 221 -16.92 7.89 14.58
C THR A 221 -17.34 6.92 13.48
N MET A 222 -17.87 5.76 13.87
CA MET A 222 -18.45 4.78 12.94
C MET A 222 -19.56 5.39 12.07
N GLU A 223 -20.39 6.28 12.63
CA GLU A 223 -21.46 6.95 11.87
C GLU A 223 -20.89 7.86 10.77
N GLN A 224 -19.88 8.68 11.10
CA GLN A 224 -19.20 9.53 10.12
C GLN A 224 -18.54 8.68 9.03
N ALA A 225 -17.87 7.59 9.42
CA ALA A 225 -17.26 6.65 8.49
C ALA A 225 -18.28 6.08 7.50
N HIS A 226 -19.38 5.52 8.01
CA HIS A 226 -20.44 4.96 7.17
C HIS A 226 -21.04 5.99 6.23
N ARG A 227 -21.27 7.23 6.68
CA ARG A 227 -21.78 8.30 5.80
C ARG A 227 -20.79 8.63 4.67
N LEU A 228 -19.49 8.68 4.96
CA LEU A 228 -18.47 8.96 3.93
C LEU A 228 -18.34 7.81 2.92
N ILE A 229 -18.29 6.56 3.40
CA ILE A 229 -18.28 5.36 2.56
C ILE A 229 -19.55 5.30 1.69
N ALA A 230 -20.71 5.57 2.30
CA ALA A 230 -21.99 5.55 1.62
C ALA A 230 -22.10 6.64 0.55
N ASN A 231 -21.64 7.86 0.81
CA ASN A 231 -21.63 8.94 -0.19
C ASN A 231 -20.83 8.54 -1.44
N SER A 232 -19.61 8.04 -1.29
CA SER A 232 -18.82 7.56 -2.44
C SER A 232 -19.49 6.40 -3.18
N SER A 233 -20.06 5.46 -2.42
CA SER A 233 -20.76 4.29 -2.97
C SER A 233 -22.01 4.70 -3.76
N VAL A 234 -22.81 5.62 -3.23
CA VAL A 234 -24.00 6.15 -3.89
C VAL A 234 -23.60 6.94 -5.14
N ASN A 235 -22.61 7.82 -5.08
CA ASN A 235 -22.16 8.56 -6.26
C ASN A 235 -21.68 7.61 -7.37
N PHE A 236 -20.91 6.58 -7.02
CA PHE A 236 -20.49 5.56 -7.97
C PHE A 236 -21.69 4.81 -8.59
N MET A 237 -22.65 4.36 -7.77
CA MET A 237 -23.85 3.68 -8.26
C MET A 237 -24.71 4.60 -9.13
N VAL A 238 -24.88 5.87 -8.75
CA VAL A 238 -25.65 6.85 -9.52
C VAL A 238 -24.99 7.10 -10.88
N ALA A 239 -23.67 7.27 -10.89
CA ALA A 239 -22.91 7.53 -12.11
C ALA A 239 -22.96 6.37 -13.12
N ASN A 240 -23.09 5.13 -12.63
CA ASN A 240 -23.06 3.91 -13.45
C ASN A 240 -24.43 3.21 -13.58
N SER A 241 -25.49 3.74 -12.99
CA SER A 241 -26.84 3.15 -13.11
C SER A 241 -27.50 3.55 -14.43
N PRO A 242 -28.23 2.61 -15.08
CA PRO A 242 -29.05 2.95 -16.23
C PRO A 242 -30.21 3.87 -15.80
N ASN A 243 -30.68 4.73 -16.71
CA ASN A 243 -31.89 5.54 -16.55
C ASN A 243 -31.86 6.60 -15.42
N ASN A 244 -30.68 6.98 -14.92
CA ASN A 244 -30.56 8.18 -14.09
C ASN A 244 -30.71 9.45 -14.93
N THR A 245 -31.22 10.52 -14.31
CA THR A 245 -31.29 11.82 -15.00
C THR A 245 -29.88 12.35 -15.25
N ALA A 246 -29.67 13.04 -16.38
CA ALA A 246 -28.38 13.61 -16.73
C ALA A 246 -27.83 14.53 -15.62
N PHE A 247 -28.71 15.28 -14.94
CA PHE A 247 -28.34 16.12 -13.81
C PHE A 247 -27.81 15.32 -12.61
N ARG A 248 -28.50 14.23 -12.19
CA ARG A 248 -28.04 13.39 -11.08
C ARG A 248 -26.72 12.70 -11.40
N GLN A 249 -26.58 12.21 -12.62
CA GLN A 249 -25.32 11.60 -13.08
C GLN A 249 -24.18 12.62 -13.05
N MET A 250 -24.40 13.83 -13.59
CA MET A 250 -23.42 14.91 -13.59
C MET A 250 -22.96 15.28 -12.17
N GLU A 251 -23.89 15.46 -11.22
CA GLU A 251 -23.52 15.77 -9.83
C GLU A 251 -22.76 14.63 -9.17
N ALA A 252 -23.16 13.37 -9.37
CA ALA A 252 -22.43 12.22 -8.84
C ALA A 252 -20.98 12.14 -9.38
N VAL A 253 -20.79 12.37 -10.69
CA VAL A 253 -19.47 12.41 -11.33
C VAL A 253 -18.62 13.56 -10.77
N LYS A 254 -19.23 14.73 -10.54
CA LYS A 254 -18.55 15.89 -9.94
C LYS A 254 -18.10 15.61 -8.50
N GLN A 255 -18.90 14.91 -7.71
CA GLN A 255 -18.52 14.51 -6.36
C GLN A 255 -17.37 13.49 -6.38
N LEU A 256 -17.42 12.46 -7.25
CA LEU A 256 -16.32 11.49 -7.40
C LEU A 256 -15.02 12.19 -7.79
N ARG A 257 -15.05 13.10 -8.77
CA ARG A 257 -13.88 13.90 -9.16
C ARG A 257 -13.31 14.69 -7.97
N THR A 258 -14.17 15.28 -7.16
CA THR A 258 -13.76 16.02 -5.96
C THR A 258 -13.05 15.11 -4.96
N GLN A 259 -13.61 13.92 -4.71
CA GLN A 259 -13.01 12.91 -3.82
C GLN A 259 -11.68 12.38 -4.34
N MET A 260 -11.55 12.19 -5.66
CA MET A 260 -10.29 11.76 -6.25
C MET A 260 -9.23 12.86 -6.25
N ASN A 261 -9.61 14.13 -6.41
CA ASN A 261 -8.68 15.25 -6.23
C ASN A 261 -8.13 15.31 -4.80
N VAL A 262 -8.98 15.03 -3.79
CA VAL A 262 -8.53 14.88 -2.39
C VAL A 262 -7.57 13.70 -2.27
N THR A 263 -7.90 12.57 -2.89
CA THR A 263 -7.05 11.37 -2.92
C THR A 263 -5.66 11.67 -3.50
N GLY A 264 -5.58 12.39 -4.63
CA GLY A 264 -4.31 12.82 -5.21
C GLY A 264 -3.47 13.68 -4.26
N ARG A 265 -4.09 14.56 -3.47
CA ARG A 265 -3.37 15.38 -2.47
C ARG A 265 -2.83 14.54 -1.30
N ILE A 266 -3.61 13.57 -0.83
CA ILE A 266 -3.18 12.65 0.24
C ILE A 266 -1.97 11.83 -0.22
N LEU A 267 -1.97 11.41 -1.49
CA LEU A 267 -0.98 10.51 -2.05
C LEU A 267 0.20 11.23 -2.73
N ALA A 268 0.16 12.55 -2.89
CA ALA A 268 1.23 13.33 -3.52
C ALA A 268 2.63 13.11 -2.90
N PRO A 269 2.79 12.95 -1.57
CA PRO A 269 4.09 12.59 -0.98
C PRO A 269 4.67 11.28 -1.53
N PHE A 270 3.83 10.30 -1.86
CA PHE A 270 4.25 9.01 -2.41
C PHE A 270 4.81 9.18 -3.82
N ASP A 271 4.21 10.06 -4.65
CA ASP A 271 4.74 10.39 -5.99
C ASP A 271 6.13 11.04 -5.90
N ILE A 272 6.30 11.99 -4.98
CA ILE A 272 7.57 12.73 -4.82
C ILE A 272 8.69 11.77 -4.38
N VAL A 273 8.42 10.96 -3.36
CA VAL A 273 9.46 10.16 -2.72
C VAL A 273 9.76 8.89 -3.51
N SER A 274 8.77 8.25 -4.14
CA SER A 274 9.05 7.07 -4.98
C SER A 274 9.89 7.41 -6.22
N ALA A 275 9.73 8.62 -6.79
CA ALA A 275 10.55 9.08 -7.91
C ALA A 275 12.02 9.31 -7.52
N LEU A 276 12.31 9.55 -6.23
CA LEU A 276 13.69 9.63 -5.73
C LEU A 276 14.34 8.26 -5.65
N ASP A 277 13.57 7.23 -5.28
CA ASP A 277 14.07 5.86 -5.29
C ASP A 277 14.46 5.44 -6.71
N PHE A 278 13.51 5.51 -7.65
CA PHE A 278 13.69 5.09 -9.04
C PHE A 278 12.82 5.90 -9.99
N ASP A 279 13.44 6.53 -10.99
CA ASP A 279 12.76 7.39 -11.97
C ASP A 279 12.36 6.65 -13.27
N GLY A 280 12.61 5.34 -13.34
CA GLY A 280 12.44 4.52 -14.54
C GLY A 280 13.76 4.16 -15.23
N GLN A 281 14.87 4.83 -14.90
CA GLN A 281 16.18 4.58 -15.49
C GLN A 281 17.30 4.47 -14.44
N THR A 282 17.29 5.37 -13.45
CA THR A 282 18.33 5.48 -12.43
C THR A 282 17.73 5.66 -11.04
N SER A 283 18.60 5.81 -10.02
CA SER A 283 18.20 6.13 -8.65
C SER A 283 18.71 7.51 -8.26
N PRO A 284 17.87 8.56 -8.33
CA PRO A 284 18.23 9.89 -7.84
C PRO A 284 18.70 9.89 -6.38
N TRP A 285 18.12 9.04 -5.54
CA TRP A 285 18.53 8.86 -4.15
C TRP A 285 19.99 8.41 -4.01
N VAL A 286 20.42 7.43 -4.80
CA VAL A 286 21.82 6.97 -4.78
C VAL A 286 22.76 8.05 -5.31
N THR A 287 22.34 8.81 -6.32
CA THR A 287 23.09 9.97 -6.81
C THR A 287 23.29 10.99 -5.67
N THR A 288 22.23 11.38 -4.97
CA THR A 288 22.29 12.26 -3.81
C THR A 288 23.16 11.68 -2.68
N ALA A 289 23.10 10.37 -2.44
CA ALA A 289 23.92 9.71 -1.44
C ALA A 289 25.42 9.79 -1.77
N GLN A 290 25.80 9.52 -3.02
CA GLN A 290 27.18 9.65 -3.48
C GLN A 290 27.67 11.10 -3.45
N GLU A 291 26.84 12.06 -3.86
CA GLU A 291 27.15 13.50 -3.76
C GLU A 291 27.36 13.94 -2.31
N SER A 292 26.54 13.41 -1.39
CA SER A 292 26.67 13.67 0.05
C SER A 292 27.95 13.08 0.63
N ILE A 293 28.36 11.88 0.18
CA ILE A 293 29.66 11.29 0.54
C ILE A 293 30.80 12.17 0.04
N ILE A 294 30.71 12.70 -1.18
CA ILE A 294 31.74 13.56 -1.75
C ILE A 294 31.80 14.89 -0.99
N GLY A 295 30.64 15.49 -0.72
CA GLY A 295 30.56 16.76 0.01
C GLY A 295 31.32 17.88 -0.69
N ALA A 296 31.25 17.94 -2.03
CA ALA A 296 32.00 18.91 -2.82
C ALA A 296 31.52 20.35 -2.56
N PRO A 297 32.46 21.30 -2.41
CA PRO A 297 32.10 22.71 -2.28
C PRO A 297 31.52 23.25 -3.59
N ALA A 298 30.75 24.34 -3.51
CA ALA A 298 29.95 24.86 -4.62
C ALA A 298 30.79 25.14 -5.88
N GLU A 299 32.02 25.61 -5.72
CA GLU A 299 32.95 25.91 -6.81
C GLU A 299 33.44 24.68 -7.59
N LEU A 300 33.24 23.47 -7.07
CA LEU A 300 33.62 22.22 -7.75
C LEU A 300 32.42 21.41 -8.24
N GLN A 301 31.19 21.78 -7.88
CA GLN A 301 29.99 21.03 -8.26
C GLN A 301 29.76 21.01 -9.78
N ASN A 302 30.09 22.10 -10.49
CA ASN A 302 29.98 22.16 -11.95
C ASN A 302 30.99 21.26 -12.68
N LYS A 303 32.01 20.74 -11.98
CA LYS A 303 33.00 19.80 -12.49
C LYS A 303 32.70 18.35 -12.12
N LEU A 304 31.70 18.11 -11.29
CA LEU A 304 31.34 16.80 -10.78
C LEU A 304 30.09 16.29 -11.48
N THR A 305 30.10 15.02 -11.88
CA THR A 305 28.92 14.31 -12.34
C THR A 305 28.85 12.96 -11.64
N VAL A 306 27.70 12.63 -11.07
CA VAL A 306 27.45 11.31 -10.50
C VAL A 306 26.47 10.57 -11.40
N LYS A 307 26.82 9.34 -11.77
CA LYS A 307 25.98 8.43 -12.54
C LYS A 307 25.69 7.20 -11.72
N THR A 308 24.46 6.72 -11.79
CA THR A 308 24.01 5.52 -11.09
C THR A 308 23.41 4.55 -12.08
N GLU A 309 23.89 3.31 -12.06
CA GLU A 309 23.31 2.21 -12.81
C GLU A 309 22.57 1.25 -11.87
N VAL A 310 21.37 0.83 -12.28
CA VAL A 310 20.54 -0.11 -11.51
C VAL A 310 20.77 -1.51 -12.02
N MET A 311 21.13 -2.42 -11.11
CA MET A 311 21.43 -3.82 -11.41
C MET A 311 20.20 -4.69 -11.18
N ASP A 312 19.98 -5.65 -12.07
CA ASP A 312 18.83 -6.56 -12.00
C ASP A 312 18.98 -7.60 -10.89
N ASN A 313 20.20 -8.07 -10.65
CA ASN A 313 20.46 -9.15 -9.70
C ASN A 313 21.73 -8.93 -8.86
N ILE A 314 21.86 -9.72 -7.80
CA ILE A 314 22.94 -9.56 -6.80
C ILE A 314 24.30 -10.03 -7.32
N LEU A 315 24.33 -10.95 -8.30
CA LEU A 315 25.57 -11.42 -8.92
C LEU A 315 26.13 -10.32 -9.83
N ASP A 316 25.29 -9.71 -10.66
CA ASP A 316 25.67 -8.58 -11.51
C ASP A 316 26.19 -7.44 -10.63
N LEU A 317 25.47 -7.07 -9.57
CA LEU A 317 25.96 -6.07 -8.62
C LEU A 317 27.31 -6.48 -8.04
N GLY A 318 27.53 -7.76 -7.74
CA GLY A 318 28.77 -8.30 -7.21
C GLY A 318 29.97 -8.06 -8.13
N ASP A 319 29.80 -8.26 -9.43
CA ASP A 319 30.85 -8.15 -10.45
C ASP A 319 31.21 -6.69 -10.80
N HIS A 320 30.26 -5.76 -10.65
CA HIS A 320 30.49 -4.34 -10.91
C HIS A 320 31.19 -3.64 -9.74
N LYS A 321 32.16 -2.78 -10.07
CA LYS A 321 32.88 -1.94 -9.11
C LYS A 321 32.71 -0.47 -9.51
N PRO A 322 32.32 0.42 -8.57
CA PRO A 322 32.23 1.84 -8.88
C PRO A 322 33.62 2.40 -9.16
N PHE A 323 33.69 3.44 -9.97
CA PHE A 323 34.96 4.06 -10.36
C PHE A 323 34.82 5.57 -10.49
N VAL A 324 35.96 6.24 -10.49
CA VAL A 324 36.08 7.68 -10.76
C VAL A 324 36.86 7.82 -12.06
N GLU A 325 36.30 8.58 -12.99
CA GLU A 325 36.93 8.89 -14.28
C GLU A 325 37.07 10.41 -14.41
N LYS A 326 38.19 10.84 -14.97
CA LYS A 326 38.46 12.25 -15.24
C LYS A 326 38.65 12.46 -16.73
N ASP A 327 37.86 13.35 -17.29
CA ASP A 327 37.97 13.81 -18.68
C ASP A 327 38.13 15.34 -18.70
N GLY A 328 39.35 15.79 -18.98
CA GLY A 328 39.74 17.18 -18.81
C GLY A 328 39.51 17.66 -17.37
N ASP A 329 38.61 18.63 -17.22
CA ASP A 329 38.22 19.23 -15.94
C ASP A 329 37.01 18.55 -15.30
N MET A 330 36.33 17.64 -16.02
CA MET A 330 35.15 16.94 -15.53
C MET A 330 35.54 15.65 -14.82
N VAL A 331 34.95 15.41 -13.66
CA VAL A 331 35.08 14.18 -12.88
C VAL A 331 33.73 13.48 -12.85
N THR A 332 33.68 12.27 -13.38
CA THR A 332 32.50 11.40 -13.32
C THR A 332 32.70 10.32 -12.28
N VAL A 333 31.74 10.15 -11.38
CA VAL A 333 31.68 9.03 -10.43
C VAL A 333 30.57 8.08 -10.87
N GLN A 334 30.95 6.87 -11.27
CA GLN A 334 30.01 5.81 -11.62
C GLN A 334 29.70 4.97 -10.37
N THR A 335 28.41 4.81 -10.08
CA THR A 335 27.90 4.02 -8.96
C THR A 335 26.94 2.93 -9.44
N TYR A 336 26.70 1.94 -8.59
CA TYR A 336 25.84 0.80 -8.90
C TYR A 336 24.92 0.51 -7.72
N THR A 337 23.66 0.20 -8.00
CA THR A 337 22.69 -0.12 -6.95
C THR A 337 21.77 -1.27 -7.35
N LYS A 338 21.28 -2.02 -6.38
CA LYS A 338 20.22 -3.01 -6.58
C LYS A 338 19.10 -2.76 -5.58
N PHE A 339 17.85 -2.83 -6.07
CA PHE A 339 16.65 -2.81 -5.22
C PHE A 339 16.27 -4.24 -4.81
N ASP A 340 15.95 -4.42 -3.53
CA ASP A 340 15.49 -5.68 -2.96
C ASP A 340 14.02 -5.61 -2.54
N TYR A 341 13.11 -5.79 -3.49
CA TYR A 341 11.66 -5.74 -3.23
C TYR A 341 11.15 -6.97 -2.46
N PRO A 342 10.15 -6.80 -1.59
CA PRO A 342 9.51 -7.94 -0.93
C PRO A 342 8.79 -8.83 -1.94
N LEU A 343 8.83 -10.14 -1.71
CA LEU A 343 8.05 -11.10 -2.48
C LEU A 343 6.57 -10.98 -2.09
N ASN A 344 5.70 -10.82 -3.08
CA ASN A 344 4.25 -10.76 -2.86
C ASN A 344 3.49 -11.62 -3.89
N PRO A 345 3.61 -12.97 -3.82
CA PRO A 345 3.06 -13.88 -4.83
C PRO A 345 1.53 -13.97 -4.82
N ILE A 346 0.89 -13.60 -3.72
CA ILE A 346 -0.58 -13.64 -3.56
C ILE A 346 -1.22 -12.25 -3.66
N ASP A 347 -0.41 -11.23 -3.98
CA ASP A 347 -0.79 -9.82 -4.12
C ASP A 347 -1.70 -9.29 -3.00
N ASN A 348 -1.25 -9.47 -1.75
CA ASN A 348 -1.89 -8.87 -0.58
C ASN A 348 -1.20 -7.56 -0.20
N SER A 349 -1.79 -6.83 0.76
CA SER A 349 -1.27 -5.54 1.22
C SER A 349 -0.38 -5.65 2.48
N GLU A 350 0.06 -6.85 2.84
CA GLU A 350 0.90 -7.02 4.03
C GLU A 350 2.35 -6.51 3.80
N PRO A 351 3.03 -6.87 2.68
CA PRO A 351 4.30 -6.27 2.32
C PRO A 351 4.19 -4.77 2.04
N TYR A 352 5.33 -4.10 2.05
CA TYR A 352 5.45 -2.73 1.58
C TYR A 352 5.45 -2.70 0.05
N VAL A 353 5.09 -1.56 -0.52
CA VAL A 353 5.27 -1.32 -1.97
C VAL A 353 6.73 -0.97 -2.27
N SER A 354 7.36 -0.22 -1.37
CA SER A 354 8.77 0.15 -1.45
C SER A 354 9.72 -1.04 -1.31
N THR A 355 10.96 -0.81 -1.72
CA THR A 355 12.03 -1.80 -1.56
C THR A 355 12.37 -2.02 -0.08
N ASN A 356 12.83 -3.22 0.29
CA ASN A 356 13.31 -3.49 1.65
C ASN A 356 14.64 -2.79 1.93
N MET A 357 15.49 -2.67 0.90
CA MET A 357 16.76 -1.95 0.95
C MET A 357 17.29 -1.68 -0.46
N LEU A 358 18.19 -0.72 -0.56
CA LEU A 358 19.08 -0.58 -1.71
C LEU A 358 20.47 -1.10 -1.34
N SER A 359 20.99 -2.03 -2.12
CA SER A 359 22.37 -2.50 -2.01
C SER A 359 23.25 -1.65 -2.93
N THR A 360 23.96 -0.68 -2.37
CA THR A 360 24.60 0.40 -3.15
C THR A 360 26.12 0.41 -3.02
N LYS A 361 26.81 0.44 -4.17
CA LYS A 361 28.27 0.56 -4.27
C LYS A 361 28.66 1.96 -4.75
N MET A 362 29.32 2.72 -3.88
CA MET A 362 29.78 4.10 -4.11
C MET A 362 31.31 4.22 -3.90
N LYS A 363 31.86 5.39 -4.20
CA LYS A 363 33.25 5.79 -3.93
C LYS A 363 33.34 6.67 -2.69
N ARG A 364 34.41 6.49 -1.91
CA ARG A 364 34.78 7.38 -0.80
C ARG A 364 35.11 8.77 -1.32
N GLN A 365 34.85 9.77 -0.47
CA GLN A 365 35.27 11.16 -0.67
C GLN A 365 36.72 11.25 -1.15
N SER A 366 37.66 10.63 -0.42
CA SER A 366 39.10 10.71 -0.71
C SER A 366 39.50 10.20 -2.09
N ALA A 367 38.73 9.27 -2.68
CA ALA A 367 39.00 8.76 -4.03
C ALA A 367 38.58 9.79 -5.09
N VAL A 368 37.49 10.52 -4.83
CA VAL A 368 36.97 11.55 -5.73
C VAL A 368 37.78 12.84 -5.63
N THR A 369 38.14 13.26 -4.40
CA THR A 369 38.94 14.49 -4.16
C THR A 369 40.30 14.45 -4.85
N LYS A 370 40.89 13.24 -4.98
CA LYS A 370 42.16 13.05 -5.69
C LYS A 370 42.08 13.53 -7.14
N GLU A 371 40.94 13.30 -7.79
CA GLU A 371 40.73 13.65 -9.20
C GLU A 371 40.12 15.05 -9.36
N LEU A 372 39.20 15.42 -8.46
CA LEU A 372 38.46 16.68 -8.47
C LEU A 372 39.29 17.90 -8.02
N GLY A 373 40.35 17.66 -7.23
CA GLY A 373 41.31 18.68 -6.83
C GLY A 373 41.10 19.21 -5.40
N PRO A 374 41.90 20.22 -4.99
CA PRO A 374 41.82 20.78 -3.65
C PRO A 374 40.55 21.60 -3.45
N GLY A 375 39.99 21.56 -2.24
CA GLY A 375 38.80 22.32 -1.86
C GLY A 375 38.41 22.09 -0.40
N HIS A 376 37.46 22.87 0.09
CA HIS A 376 36.89 22.72 1.43
C HIS A 376 35.70 21.76 1.42
N TYR A 377 36.00 20.46 1.38
CA TYR A 377 34.98 19.41 1.40
C TYR A 377 34.30 19.28 2.77
N ASN A 378 33.05 18.84 2.77
CA ASN A 378 32.33 18.53 4.00
C ASN A 378 32.98 17.37 4.76
N SER A 379 32.67 17.27 6.05
CA SER A 379 33.14 16.15 6.89
C SER A 379 32.65 14.81 6.33
N PRO A 380 33.45 13.73 6.41
CA PRO A 380 33.03 12.41 5.97
C PRO A 380 31.76 11.96 6.68
N ILE A 381 30.84 11.39 5.91
CA ILE A 381 29.59 10.80 6.42
C ILE A 381 29.63 9.27 6.33
N THR A 382 28.76 8.63 7.09
CA THR A 382 28.61 7.17 7.23
C THR A 382 27.35 6.66 6.52
N CYS A 383 27.16 5.33 6.43
CA CYS A 383 25.93 4.77 5.88
C CYS A 383 24.73 5.05 6.82
N LYS A 384 24.96 5.10 8.13
CA LYS A 384 24.01 5.61 9.14
C LYS A 384 23.52 7.01 8.79
N ASP A 385 24.42 7.95 8.50
CA ASP A 385 24.05 9.34 8.18
C ASP A 385 23.21 9.40 6.90
N LEU A 386 23.54 8.59 5.89
CA LEU A 386 22.73 8.46 4.67
C LEU A 386 21.33 7.90 4.97
N ASN A 387 21.21 6.92 5.85
CA ASN A 387 19.91 6.37 6.24
C ASN A 387 19.08 7.35 7.07
N GLN A 388 19.72 8.16 7.92
CA GLN A 388 19.07 9.28 8.60
C GLN A 388 18.57 10.31 7.59
N MET A 389 19.36 10.62 6.57
CA MET A 389 18.97 11.52 5.49
C MET A 389 17.77 10.97 4.69
N ALA A 390 17.73 9.67 4.40
CA ALA A 390 16.57 9.04 3.75
C ALA A 390 15.27 9.27 4.56
N PHE A 391 15.34 9.09 5.88
CA PHE A 391 14.22 9.36 6.77
C PHE A 391 13.88 10.85 6.85
N GLN A 392 14.87 11.75 6.81
CA GLN A 392 14.64 13.19 6.79
C GLN A 392 13.92 13.64 5.51
N ILE A 393 14.29 13.07 4.36
CA ILE A 393 13.61 13.31 3.07
C ILE A 393 12.14 12.87 3.18
N ALA A 394 11.89 11.65 3.67
CA ALA A 394 10.55 11.13 3.86
C ALA A 394 9.71 11.99 4.82
N SER A 395 10.31 12.39 5.95
CA SER A 395 9.65 13.23 6.96
C SER A 395 9.31 14.62 6.44
N THR A 396 10.16 15.18 5.57
CA THR A 396 9.94 16.49 4.94
C THR A 396 8.83 16.42 3.89
N ALA A 397 8.73 15.30 3.15
CA ALA A 397 7.71 15.09 2.15
C ALA A 397 6.35 14.69 2.74
N ALA A 398 6.34 14.00 3.89
CA ALA A 398 5.13 13.56 4.55
C ALA A 398 4.19 14.73 4.88
N SER A 399 2.88 14.47 4.77
CA SER A 399 1.88 15.47 5.12
C SER A 399 2.00 15.87 6.60
N THR A 400 1.61 17.11 6.92
CA THR A 400 1.60 17.61 8.30
C THR A 400 0.77 16.72 9.23
N VAL A 401 -0.34 16.16 8.73
CA VAL A 401 -1.19 15.23 9.49
C VAL A 401 -0.44 13.93 9.79
N ALA A 402 0.19 13.31 8.79
CA ALA A 402 0.94 12.07 8.98
C ALA A 402 2.13 12.27 9.93
N MET A 403 2.87 13.38 9.79
CA MET A 403 3.98 13.69 10.69
C MET A 403 3.50 13.97 12.12
N ALA A 404 2.37 14.64 12.30
CA ALA A 404 1.78 14.83 13.62
C ALA A 404 1.41 13.48 14.27
N ARG A 405 0.80 12.56 13.51
CA ARG A 405 0.51 11.20 13.99
C ARG A 405 1.80 10.47 14.41
N TYR A 406 2.81 10.48 13.54
CA TYR A 406 4.10 9.86 13.79
C TYR A 406 4.81 10.42 15.03
N GLN A 407 4.83 11.73 15.21
CA GLN A 407 5.48 12.36 16.38
C GLN A 407 4.74 12.10 17.69
N GLN A 408 3.40 12.06 17.66
CA GLN A 408 2.60 11.93 18.87
C GLN A 408 2.40 10.48 19.33
N LYS A 409 2.27 9.56 18.37
CA LYS A 409 1.85 8.17 18.62
C LYS A 409 2.79 7.14 17.98
N GLY A 410 3.69 7.57 17.10
CA GLY A 410 4.48 6.68 16.27
C GLY A 410 5.67 6.06 16.98
N HIS A 411 6.00 4.83 16.60
CA HIS A 411 7.28 4.21 16.86
C HIS A 411 8.38 4.93 16.08
N GLN A 412 9.27 5.61 16.79
CA GLN A 412 10.32 6.43 16.20
C GLN A 412 11.38 5.57 15.51
N LEU A 413 11.84 5.97 14.32
CA LEU A 413 13.05 5.41 13.75
C LEU A 413 14.28 6.00 14.45
N THR A 414 15.17 5.11 14.86
CA THR A 414 16.52 5.45 15.34
C THR A 414 17.54 4.75 14.45
N PHE A 415 18.79 5.21 14.48
CA PHE A 415 19.83 4.70 13.59
C PHE A 415 21.06 4.35 14.40
N ALA A 416 21.49 3.09 14.33
CA ALA A 416 22.70 2.61 14.99
C ALA A 416 23.94 2.94 14.18
N ASP A 417 25.11 2.73 14.78
CA ASP A 417 26.38 2.76 14.04
C ASP A 417 26.46 1.59 13.05
N ASP A 418 27.19 1.80 11.96
CA ASP A 418 27.28 0.85 10.86
C ASP A 418 27.93 -0.49 11.27
N GLU A 419 27.38 -1.59 10.76
CA GLU A 419 28.00 -2.91 10.89
C GLU A 419 29.10 -3.07 9.84
N MET A 420 30.34 -2.75 10.22
CA MET A 420 31.48 -2.76 9.32
C MET A 420 31.85 -4.18 8.84
N LYS A 421 31.83 -4.39 7.52
CA LYS A 421 32.22 -5.63 6.85
C LYS A 421 33.64 -5.50 6.28
N SER A 422 34.40 -6.57 6.36
CA SER A 422 35.79 -6.64 5.87
C SER A 422 35.92 -7.12 4.42
N THR A 423 34.87 -7.71 3.84
CA THR A 423 34.89 -8.29 2.49
C THR A 423 33.66 -7.93 1.69
N GLY A 424 33.81 -7.82 0.37
CA GLY A 424 32.69 -7.57 -0.54
C GLY A 424 31.59 -8.63 -0.45
N SER A 425 31.95 -9.90 -0.29
CA SER A 425 30.99 -11.00 -0.09
C SER A 425 30.24 -10.91 1.25
N GLY A 426 30.95 -10.53 2.32
CA GLY A 426 30.34 -10.26 3.63
C GLY A 426 29.34 -9.09 3.59
N TRP A 427 29.63 -8.06 2.79
CA TRP A 427 28.70 -6.96 2.55
C TRP A 427 27.51 -7.35 1.65
N LEU A 428 27.77 -8.08 0.56
CA LEU A 428 26.72 -8.52 -0.37
C LEU A 428 25.65 -9.37 0.32
N SER A 429 26.07 -10.26 1.22
CA SER A 429 25.18 -11.13 2.00
C SER A 429 24.49 -10.45 3.18
N GLY A 430 24.91 -9.24 3.56
CA GLY A 430 24.26 -8.45 4.60
C GLY A 430 22.95 -7.83 4.14
N ALA A 431 22.11 -7.46 5.11
CA ALA A 431 20.86 -6.72 4.87
C ALA A 431 20.70 -5.58 5.88
N LEU A 432 19.92 -4.56 5.52
CA LEU A 432 19.48 -3.55 6.46
C LEU A 432 18.61 -4.21 7.54
N THR A 433 18.94 -4.04 8.82
CA THR A 433 18.17 -4.62 9.92
C THR A 433 17.27 -3.59 10.58
N PHE A 434 16.14 -4.05 11.11
CA PHE A 434 15.14 -3.26 11.82
C PHE A 434 14.85 -3.97 13.14
N GLU A 435 15.39 -3.45 14.25
CA GLU A 435 15.34 -4.09 15.55
C GLU A 435 14.53 -3.25 16.54
N ASP A 436 13.49 -3.84 17.13
CA ASP A 436 12.74 -3.20 18.20
C ASP A 436 13.66 -3.04 19.41
N GLN A 437 13.83 -1.80 19.87
CA GLN A 437 14.73 -1.50 20.98
C GLN A 437 14.04 -1.77 22.32
N GLY A 438 13.80 -3.04 22.66
CA GLY A 438 13.08 -3.45 23.89
C GLY A 438 13.46 -2.65 25.15
N ASP A 439 12.50 -2.34 26.02
CA ASP A 439 12.75 -1.79 27.37
C ASP A 439 13.05 -2.91 28.38
N GLY A 440 13.11 -4.16 27.93
CA GLY A 440 13.27 -5.36 28.74
C GLY A 440 11.99 -5.81 29.45
N THR A 441 10.85 -5.13 29.27
CA THR A 441 9.61 -5.45 29.99
C THR A 441 8.80 -6.51 29.25
N VAL A 442 8.96 -7.78 29.63
CA VAL A 442 8.04 -8.86 29.25
C VAL A 442 6.88 -8.85 30.26
N LYS A 443 5.65 -8.48 29.86
CA LYS A 443 4.47 -8.84 30.66
C LYS A 443 3.87 -10.12 30.12
N ILE A 444 3.75 -11.10 31.01
CA ILE A 444 2.99 -12.31 30.74
C ILE A 444 1.52 -11.94 30.89
N GLN A 445 0.80 -11.86 29.78
CA GLN A 445 -0.65 -11.73 29.81
C GLN A 445 -1.27 -13.13 29.67
N CYS A 446 -1.97 -13.56 30.73
CA CYS A 446 -2.74 -14.79 30.69
C CYS A 446 -4.05 -14.55 29.92
N ILE A 447 -4.15 -15.13 28.73
CA ILE A 447 -5.39 -15.15 27.95
C ILE A 447 -5.70 -16.62 27.66
N TYR A 448 -6.82 -17.12 28.22
CA TYR A 448 -7.38 -18.45 27.95
C TYR A 448 -6.40 -19.65 28.06
N HIS A 449 -5.85 -19.90 29.26
CA HIS A 449 -5.05 -21.09 29.59
C HIS A 449 -3.77 -21.33 28.77
N LYS A 450 -3.23 -20.33 28.06
CA LYS A 450 -1.86 -20.35 27.53
C LYS A 450 -1.17 -19.02 27.85
N ALA A 451 -0.12 -19.08 28.67
CA ALA A 451 0.77 -17.94 28.85
C ALA A 451 1.54 -17.71 27.54
N ARG A 452 1.36 -16.55 26.91
CA ARG A 452 2.20 -16.09 25.79
C ARG A 452 3.02 -14.92 26.32
N ALA A 453 4.33 -14.99 26.15
CA ALA A 453 5.19 -13.83 26.36
C ALA A 453 4.84 -12.82 25.26
N ILE A 454 4.31 -11.67 25.65
CA ILE A 454 4.14 -10.52 24.79
C ILE A 454 5.35 -9.64 25.05
N THR A 455 6.20 -9.48 24.04
CA THR A 455 7.29 -8.52 24.07
C THR A 455 6.72 -7.21 23.54
N TYR A 456 6.56 -6.22 24.41
CA TYR A 456 6.18 -4.89 23.96
C TYR A 456 7.32 -4.34 23.08
N ARG A 457 7.02 -4.01 21.82
CA ARG A 457 7.85 -3.08 21.04
C ARG A 457 7.96 -1.77 21.80
N THR A 458 9.17 -1.25 21.91
CA THR A 458 9.34 0.10 22.46
C THR A 458 8.91 1.16 21.46
N ASN A 459 8.95 2.40 21.91
CA ASN A 459 8.74 3.57 21.07
C ASN A 459 9.82 3.76 20.00
N ALA A 460 10.79 2.84 19.84
CA ALA A 460 11.86 3.00 18.86
C ALA A 460 12.17 1.71 18.08
N LEU A 461 12.21 1.84 16.76
CA LEU A 461 12.72 0.84 15.82
C LEU A 461 14.09 1.30 15.33
N GLN A 462 15.14 0.52 15.62
CA GLN A 462 16.51 0.87 15.25
C GLN A 462 16.88 0.28 13.90
N VAL A 463 17.44 1.12 13.04
CA VAL A 463 17.95 0.76 11.71
C VAL A 463 19.47 0.63 11.79
N THR A 464 20.00 -0.50 11.31
CA THR A 464 21.45 -0.76 11.25
C THR A 464 21.86 -1.15 9.84
N SER A 465 22.91 -0.52 9.32
CA SER A 465 23.41 -0.75 7.96
C SER A 465 24.72 -1.53 7.96
N PRO A 466 24.79 -2.65 7.23
CA PRO A 466 26.07 -3.18 6.80
C PRO A 466 26.81 -2.21 5.89
N ALA A 467 28.03 -1.84 6.28
CA ALA A 467 28.89 -0.95 5.50
C ALA A 467 30.20 -1.65 5.15
N LEU A 468 30.73 -1.38 3.96
CA LEU A 468 32.11 -1.76 3.60
C LEU A 468 32.83 -0.55 3.08
N VAL A 469 33.98 -0.27 3.68
CA VAL A 469 34.72 0.93 3.34
C VAL A 469 36.21 0.65 3.31
N THR A 470 36.87 1.01 2.22
CA THR A 470 38.28 0.64 1.96
C THR A 470 39.19 1.85 1.81
N SER A 471 40.48 1.64 2.04
CA SER A 471 41.52 2.66 1.83
C SER A 471 41.86 2.83 0.35
N LEU A 472 42.60 3.90 0.01
CA LEU A 472 43.00 4.19 -1.37
C LEU A 472 44.07 3.23 -1.93
N ASP A 473 44.78 2.51 -1.05
CA ASP A 473 45.82 1.53 -1.37
C ASP A 473 45.28 0.08 -1.37
N ALA A 474 43.97 -0.11 -1.24
CA ALA A 474 43.36 -1.44 -1.25
C ALA A 474 43.57 -2.16 -2.59
N TRP A 475 43.90 -3.46 -2.50
CA TRP A 475 44.29 -4.27 -3.67
C TRP A 475 43.09 -4.68 -4.54
N PHE A 476 43.38 -5.14 -5.75
CA PHE A 476 42.39 -5.71 -6.69
C PHE A 476 41.25 -4.76 -7.12
N GLY A 477 41.55 -3.45 -7.23
CA GLY A 477 40.59 -2.44 -7.69
C GLY A 477 39.49 -2.14 -6.66
N PHE A 478 39.78 -2.35 -5.37
CA PHE A 478 38.94 -1.95 -4.25
C PHE A 478 39.41 -0.63 -3.61
N ASP A 479 40.19 0.18 -4.31
CA ASP A 479 40.63 1.48 -3.80
C ASP A 479 39.42 2.37 -3.47
N GLY A 480 39.38 2.96 -2.27
CA GLY A 480 38.43 4.01 -1.90
C GLY A 480 36.95 3.69 -2.15
N MET A 481 36.50 2.50 -1.75
CA MET A 481 35.11 2.07 -1.85
C MET A 481 34.31 2.52 -0.63
N HIS A 482 33.04 2.84 -0.83
CA HIS A 482 32.06 3.13 0.21
C HIS A 482 30.74 2.44 -0.14
N TYR A 483 30.54 1.24 0.38
CA TYR A 483 29.35 0.44 0.07
C TYR A 483 28.39 0.48 1.26
N CYS A 484 27.11 0.71 0.97
CA CYS A 484 26.08 0.87 1.99
C CYS A 484 24.85 0.03 1.65
N LYS A 485 24.20 -0.53 2.68
CA LYS A 485 22.80 -0.92 2.59
C LYS A 485 21.94 0.28 2.97
N LEU A 486 21.24 0.86 2.01
CA LEU A 486 20.50 2.10 2.20
C LEU A 486 19.02 1.84 2.45
N LEU A 487 18.46 2.57 3.39
CA LEU A 487 17.03 2.78 3.56
C LEU A 487 16.53 3.60 2.38
N SER A 488 15.43 3.14 1.78
CA SER A 488 14.70 3.91 0.78
C SER A 488 13.94 5.05 1.47
N PRO A 489 14.04 6.31 0.99
CA PRO A 489 13.13 7.36 1.39
C PRO A 489 11.65 6.94 1.27
N PHE A 490 11.29 6.18 0.24
CA PHE A 490 9.91 5.72 0.06
C PHE A 490 9.49 4.73 1.14
N ARG A 491 10.40 3.83 1.54
CA ARG A 491 10.20 2.91 2.66
C ARG A 491 10.01 3.63 3.98
N ALA A 492 10.81 4.66 4.23
CA ALA A 492 10.65 5.52 5.40
C ALA A 492 9.28 6.23 5.40
N LEU A 493 8.80 6.69 4.24
CA LEU A 493 7.48 7.31 4.10
C LEU A 493 6.35 6.32 4.43
N GLU A 494 6.38 5.10 3.88
CA GLU A 494 5.37 4.08 4.20
C GLU A 494 5.36 3.73 5.70
N TYR A 495 6.54 3.71 6.35
CA TYR A 495 6.65 3.49 7.78
C TYR A 495 5.99 4.61 8.60
N ILE A 496 6.24 5.89 8.25
CA ILE A 496 5.60 7.06 8.87
C ILE A 496 4.08 6.96 8.81
N TYR A 497 3.54 6.55 7.66
CA TYR A 497 2.09 6.54 7.42
C TYR A 497 1.38 5.32 8.01
N THR A 498 2.06 4.17 8.17
CA THR A 498 1.40 2.92 8.57
C THR A 498 2.06 2.25 9.78
N ASP A 499 3.23 1.65 9.61
CA ASP A 499 3.76 0.71 10.60
C ASP A 499 4.21 1.38 11.89
N SER A 500 4.62 2.65 11.83
CA SER A 500 4.89 3.42 13.04
C SER A 500 3.66 3.60 13.93
N LEU A 501 2.44 3.54 13.37
CA LEU A 501 1.19 3.81 14.08
C LEU A 501 0.49 2.54 14.58
N ARG A 502 1.02 1.35 14.25
CA ARG A 502 0.43 0.09 14.68
C ARG A 502 0.54 -0.07 16.19
N HIS A 503 -0.48 -0.66 16.79
CA HIS A 503 -0.44 -0.97 18.21
C HIS A 503 0.71 -1.93 18.52
N VAL A 504 1.41 -1.64 19.61
CA VAL A 504 2.29 -2.61 20.25
C VAL A 504 1.42 -3.72 20.82
N SER A 505 1.29 -4.82 20.09
CA SER A 505 0.62 -6.02 20.58
C SER A 505 1.44 -6.72 21.64
#